data_AF-A0A7V3EGA9-F1
#
_entry.id   AF-A0A7V3EGA9-F1
#
_cell.length_a   1.000
_cell.length_b   1.000
_cell.length_c   1.000
_cell.angle_alpha   90.00
_cell.angle_beta   90.00
_cell.angle_gamma   90.00
#
_symmetry.space_group_name_H-M   'P 1'
#
loop_
_entity.id
_entity.type
_entity.pdbx_description
1 polymer ?
#
loop_
_entity_poly.entity_id
_entity_poly.type
_entity_poly.pdbx_seq_one_letter_code
_entity_poly.pdbx_strand_id
1 'polypeptide(L)'
;MSHTLHRQGDEQSLSRDYTILAMPSSGLNSAGSLPKLAKALEIFLKYNPVNIGDSKGGSRFSLGSDDAVKKILVENELVHAVYRSEEQLIGVLKELKEADLGLSVTVGGLIKKIHGCCEKVNLKPHTIHMSLGVWGKTEKLPSKDVLEISTMCGHHLVSADLIVSLVEKVKSKKMTPEEAGKEMARCCICGIFNPARASEIIEKMAHAQ
;
A
#
# COMPACT_ATOMS: atom_id res chain seq x y z
N MET A 1 3.36 4.57 -12.54
CA MET A 1 2.91 5.59 -11.56
C MET A 1 3.58 5.31 -10.23
N SER A 2 4.24 6.31 -9.61
CA SER A 2 4.91 6.18 -8.31
C SER A 2 4.20 7.02 -7.24
N HIS A 3 2.86 7.00 -7.20
CA HIS A 3 2.09 7.83 -6.28
C HIS A 3 2.33 7.44 -4.81
N THR A 4 2.64 6.17 -4.55
CA THR A 4 3.03 5.69 -3.21
C THR A 4 4.46 6.02 -2.80
N LEU A 5 5.21 6.75 -3.62
CA LEU A 5 6.59 7.12 -3.32
C LEU A 5 6.70 8.07 -2.13
N HIS A 6 5.71 8.94 -1.92
CA HIS A 6 5.74 9.97 -0.90
C HIS A 6 4.92 9.57 0.34
N ARG A 7 5.27 8.45 0.99
CA ARG A 7 4.68 8.09 2.29
C ARG A 7 5.46 8.74 3.42
N GLN A 8 4.78 9.54 4.23
CA GLN A 8 5.40 10.16 5.40
C GLN A 8 5.32 9.23 6.61
N GLY A 9 6.39 9.21 7.40
CA GLY A 9 6.50 8.45 8.64
C GLY A 9 7.92 8.49 9.20
N ASP A 10 8.08 8.11 10.46
CA ASP A 10 9.40 7.77 10.99
C ASP A 10 9.87 6.38 10.52
N GLU A 11 11.15 6.06 10.76
CA GLU A 11 11.75 4.81 10.33
C GLU A 11 11.04 3.59 10.95
N GLN A 12 10.63 3.68 12.22
CA GLN A 12 9.96 2.59 12.91
C GLN A 12 8.59 2.29 12.28
N SER A 13 7.81 3.32 11.98
CA SER A 13 6.50 3.24 11.33
C SER A 13 6.63 2.69 9.90
N LEU A 14 7.56 3.23 9.12
CA LEU A 14 7.78 2.84 7.71
C LEU A 14 8.42 1.45 7.56
N SER A 15 9.12 0.95 8.58
CA SER A 15 9.69 -0.41 8.57
C SER A 15 8.64 -1.53 8.54
N ARG A 16 7.36 -1.20 8.78
CA ARG A 16 6.20 -2.10 8.72
C ARG A 16 5.21 -1.73 7.61
N ASP A 17 5.69 -1.05 6.56
CA ASP A 17 4.86 -0.58 5.45
C ASP A 17 5.54 -0.84 4.10
N TYR A 18 5.30 -2.04 3.57
CA TYR A 18 5.80 -2.46 2.26
C TYR A 18 4.65 -2.51 1.27
N THR A 19 4.77 -1.76 0.18
CA THR A 19 3.82 -1.83 -0.93
C THR A 19 4.44 -2.59 -2.08
N ILE A 20 3.65 -3.40 -2.78
CA ILE A 20 4.07 -4.04 -4.02
C ILE A 20 3.00 -3.81 -5.08
N LEU A 21 3.44 -3.62 -6.31
CA LEU A 21 2.58 -3.58 -7.49
C LEU A 21 3.16 -4.46 -8.59
N ALA A 22 2.28 -5.11 -9.34
CA ALA A 22 2.63 -5.84 -10.55
C ALA A 22 1.76 -5.34 -11.71
N MET A 23 2.38 -4.97 -12.83
CA MET A 23 1.67 -4.43 -14.00
C MET A 23 2.33 -4.83 -15.31
N PRO A 24 1.56 -5.01 -16.40
CA PRO A 24 2.12 -5.10 -17.74
C PRO A 24 2.63 -3.72 -18.18
N SER A 25 3.54 -3.73 -19.15
CA SER A 25 3.93 -2.56 -19.90
C SER A 25 3.00 -2.41 -21.11
N SER A 26 2.26 -1.29 -21.13
CA SER A 26 1.31 -0.98 -22.19
C SER A 26 1.98 -0.96 -23.56
N GLY A 27 1.41 -1.71 -24.51
CA GLY A 27 1.95 -1.83 -25.87
C GLY A 27 3.10 -2.82 -26.02
N LEU A 28 3.66 -3.35 -24.93
CA LEU A 28 4.69 -4.40 -24.97
C LEU A 28 4.15 -5.78 -24.57
N ASN A 29 3.45 -5.86 -23.44
CA ASN A 29 2.94 -7.14 -22.92
C ASN A 29 1.58 -7.01 -22.21
N SER A 30 0.82 -5.99 -22.60
CA SER A 30 -0.53 -5.71 -22.10
C SER A 30 -1.60 -6.63 -22.65
N ALA A 31 -1.47 -7.09 -23.90
CA ALA A 31 -2.38 -8.06 -24.48
C ALA A 31 -2.22 -9.43 -23.81
N GLY A 32 -3.32 -10.03 -23.37
CA GLY A 32 -3.32 -11.29 -22.64
C GLY A 32 -2.73 -11.17 -21.22
N SER A 33 -2.72 -9.97 -20.61
CA SER A 33 -2.12 -9.78 -19.29
C SER A 33 -3.01 -10.28 -18.15
N LEU A 34 -4.31 -10.46 -18.39
CA LEU A 34 -5.28 -10.80 -17.33
C LEU A 34 -4.93 -12.09 -16.57
N PRO A 35 -4.59 -13.23 -17.21
CA PRO A 35 -4.17 -14.43 -16.48
C PRO A 35 -2.91 -14.23 -15.63
N LYS A 36 -1.98 -13.39 -16.11
CA LYS A 36 -0.74 -13.06 -15.40
C LYS A 36 -1.02 -12.20 -14.16
N LEU A 37 -1.90 -11.21 -14.29
CA LEU A 37 -2.37 -10.37 -13.17
C LEU A 37 -3.12 -11.21 -12.13
N ALA A 38 -3.98 -12.13 -12.57
CA ALA A 38 -4.67 -13.06 -11.69
C ALA A 38 -3.68 -13.96 -10.92
N LYS A 39 -2.64 -14.47 -11.60
CA LYS A 39 -1.59 -15.26 -10.94
C LYS A 39 -0.77 -14.44 -9.97
N ALA A 40 -0.42 -13.20 -10.31
CA ALA A 40 0.28 -12.29 -9.40
C ALA A 40 -0.57 -12.00 -8.14
N LEU A 41 -1.87 -11.76 -8.28
CA LEU A 41 -2.77 -11.56 -7.15
C LEU A 41 -2.90 -12.83 -6.29
N GLU A 42 -2.94 -14.02 -6.88
CA GLU A 42 -2.91 -15.28 -6.14
C GLU A 42 -1.64 -15.39 -5.29
N ILE A 43 -0.48 -15.08 -5.88
CA ILE A 43 0.80 -15.05 -5.15
C ILE A 43 0.73 -14.03 -4.02
N PHE A 44 0.22 -12.82 -4.27
CA PHE A 44 0.10 -11.80 -3.23
C PHE A 44 -0.71 -12.29 -2.03
N LEU A 45 -1.85 -12.93 -2.28
CA LEU A 45 -2.76 -13.43 -1.25
C LEU A 45 -2.14 -14.52 -0.36
N LYS A 46 -1.25 -15.37 -0.89
CA LYS A 46 -0.58 -16.44 -0.11
C LYS A 46 0.20 -15.93 1.09
N TYR A 47 0.67 -14.68 1.03
CA TYR A 47 1.49 -14.08 2.09
C TYR A 47 0.70 -13.13 3.00
N ASN A 48 -0.63 -13.27 3.05
CA ASN A 48 -1.52 -12.57 3.99
C ASN A 48 -1.32 -11.04 4.01
N PRO A 49 -1.50 -10.36 2.87
CA PRO A 49 -1.38 -8.91 2.80
C PRO A 49 -2.43 -8.25 3.67
N VAL A 50 -2.14 -7.07 4.21
CA VAL A 50 -3.12 -6.29 4.97
C VAL A 50 -4.10 -5.55 4.07
N ASN A 51 -3.73 -5.30 2.82
CA ASN A 51 -4.62 -4.77 1.80
C ASN A 51 -4.21 -5.28 0.41
N ILE A 52 -5.19 -5.39 -0.47
CA ILE A 52 -5.03 -5.72 -1.89
C ILE A 52 -6.02 -4.90 -2.72
N GLY A 53 -5.71 -4.73 -4.00
CA GLY A 53 -6.64 -4.12 -4.93
C GLY A 53 -6.17 -4.14 -6.38
N ASP A 54 -7.03 -3.61 -7.23
CA ASP A 54 -6.79 -3.28 -8.62
C ASP A 54 -6.84 -1.75 -8.78
N SER A 55 -6.04 -1.16 -9.67
CA SER A 55 -5.96 0.29 -9.88
C SER A 55 -7.31 0.97 -10.15
N LYS A 56 -8.25 0.26 -10.78
CA LYS A 56 -9.55 0.81 -11.22
C LYS A 56 -10.74 0.09 -10.62
N GLY A 57 -10.67 -1.22 -10.45
CA GLY A 57 -11.83 -2.01 -10.06
C GLY A 57 -12.13 -2.02 -8.57
N GLY A 58 -11.17 -1.66 -7.71
CA GLY A 58 -11.38 -1.50 -6.27
C GLY A 58 -10.41 -2.30 -5.40
N SER A 59 -10.56 -2.12 -4.09
CA SER A 59 -9.77 -2.78 -3.06
C SER A 59 -10.61 -3.74 -2.24
N ARG A 60 -9.96 -4.60 -1.44
CA ARG A 60 -10.71 -5.47 -0.51
C ARG A 60 -11.58 -4.69 0.48
N PHE A 61 -11.23 -3.44 0.81
CA PHE A 61 -12.02 -2.62 1.72
C PHE A 61 -13.15 -1.89 1.00
N SER A 62 -12.92 -1.38 -0.22
CA SER A 62 -13.98 -0.72 -0.99
C SER A 62 -15.00 -1.72 -1.55
N LEU A 63 -14.58 -2.95 -1.85
CA LEU A 63 -15.42 -4.03 -2.39
C LEU A 63 -15.88 -5.04 -1.33
N GLY A 64 -15.28 -5.01 -0.14
CA GLY A 64 -15.66 -5.84 1.01
C GLY A 64 -15.10 -7.27 1.03
N SER A 65 -14.41 -7.74 0.00
CA SER A 65 -13.77 -9.07 0.00
C SER A 65 -12.64 -9.22 -1.03
N ASP A 66 -11.76 -10.19 -0.81
CA ASP A 66 -10.71 -10.57 -1.76
C ASP A 66 -11.28 -11.20 -3.03
N ASP A 67 -12.36 -11.96 -2.90
CA ASP A 67 -13.03 -12.61 -4.04
C ASP A 67 -13.70 -11.58 -4.95
N ALA A 68 -14.20 -10.47 -4.40
CA ALA A 68 -14.65 -9.36 -5.23
C ALA A 68 -13.49 -8.75 -6.03
N VAL A 69 -12.32 -8.55 -5.42
CA VAL A 69 -11.12 -8.05 -6.14
C VAL A 69 -10.72 -9.00 -7.27
N LYS A 70 -10.70 -10.32 -7.04
CA LYS A 70 -10.36 -11.29 -8.10
C LYS A 70 -11.31 -11.23 -9.31
N LYS A 71 -12.59 -10.94 -9.09
CA LYS A 71 -13.62 -10.90 -10.13
C LYS A 71 -13.60 -9.64 -10.99
N ILE A 72 -12.99 -8.55 -10.51
CA ILE A 72 -12.97 -7.26 -11.20
C ILE A 72 -11.68 -6.96 -11.95
N LEU A 73 -10.72 -7.90 -11.96
CA LEU A 73 -9.44 -7.70 -12.63
C LEU A 73 -9.64 -7.33 -14.09
N VAL A 74 -8.90 -6.31 -14.54
CA VAL A 74 -9.00 -5.80 -15.90
C VAL A 74 -7.67 -6.03 -16.64
N GLU A 75 -7.75 -6.38 -17.91
CA GLU A 75 -6.57 -6.48 -18.77
C GLU A 75 -5.86 -5.11 -18.88
N ASN A 76 -4.53 -5.13 -19.01
CA ASN A 76 -3.68 -3.93 -19.07
C ASN A 76 -3.76 -3.01 -17.83
N GLU A 77 -4.32 -3.47 -16.71
CA GLU A 77 -4.28 -2.77 -15.42
C GLU A 77 -3.20 -3.38 -14.51
N LEU A 78 -3.20 -3.00 -13.23
CA LEU A 78 -2.23 -3.42 -12.24
C LEU A 78 -2.91 -3.97 -10.99
N VAL A 79 -2.19 -4.84 -10.30
CA VAL A 79 -2.59 -5.37 -8.99
C VAL A 79 -1.66 -4.89 -7.89
N HIS A 80 -2.21 -4.69 -6.71
CA HIS A 80 -1.55 -4.16 -5.53
C HIS A 80 -1.63 -5.11 -4.35
N ALA A 81 -0.59 -5.07 -3.50
CA ALA A 81 -0.64 -5.60 -2.15
C ALA A 81 0.19 -4.78 -1.16
N VAL A 82 -0.15 -4.90 0.11
CA VAL A 82 0.52 -4.22 1.22
C VAL A 82 0.90 -5.24 2.29
N TYR A 83 2.15 -5.19 2.76
CA TYR A 83 2.70 -6.09 3.77
C TYR A 83 3.31 -5.32 4.94
N ARG A 84 3.48 -6.03 6.06
CA ARG A 84 3.96 -5.44 7.31
C ARG A 84 5.28 -5.99 7.78
N SER A 85 5.84 -6.99 7.09
CA SER A 85 7.09 -7.61 7.48
C SER A 85 7.99 -7.90 6.27
N GLU A 86 9.30 -7.96 6.53
CA GLU A 86 10.29 -8.34 5.53
C GLU A 86 10.07 -9.79 5.06
N GLU A 87 9.67 -10.69 5.96
CA GLU A 87 9.41 -12.10 5.66
C GLU A 87 8.29 -12.26 4.63
N GLN A 88 7.21 -11.51 4.78
CA GLN A 88 6.12 -11.49 3.80
C GLN A 88 6.63 -10.99 2.44
N LEU A 89 7.38 -9.88 2.43
CA LEU A 89 7.92 -9.30 1.20
C LEU A 89 8.90 -10.26 0.50
N ILE A 90 9.80 -10.89 1.25
CA ILE A 90 10.76 -11.89 0.74
C ILE A 90 10.01 -13.05 0.09
N GLY A 91 8.99 -13.59 0.77
CA GLY A 91 8.19 -14.70 0.26
C GLY A 91 7.52 -14.37 -1.07
N VAL A 92 6.86 -13.21 -1.14
CA VAL A 92 6.19 -12.73 -2.35
C VAL A 92 7.20 -12.51 -3.49
N LEU A 93 8.32 -11.85 -3.22
CA LEU A 93 9.34 -11.60 -4.25
C LEU A 93 9.96 -12.89 -4.78
N LYS A 94 10.19 -13.88 -3.91
CA LYS A 94 10.67 -15.20 -4.31
C LYS A 94 9.69 -15.89 -5.27
N GLU A 95 8.41 -15.95 -4.89
CA GLU A 95 7.41 -16.66 -5.69
C GLU A 95 7.07 -15.92 -7.00
N LEU A 96 7.06 -14.59 -7.01
CA LEU A 96 6.93 -13.80 -8.23
C LEU A 96 8.10 -14.05 -9.20
N LYS A 97 9.34 -14.12 -8.67
CA LYS A 97 10.53 -14.43 -9.46
C LYS A 97 10.43 -15.82 -10.08
N GLU A 98 10.03 -16.82 -9.30
CA GLU A 98 9.86 -18.20 -9.76
C GLU A 98 8.73 -18.32 -10.80
N ALA A 99 7.67 -17.53 -10.67
CA ALA A 99 6.55 -17.53 -11.60
C ALA A 99 6.84 -16.87 -12.96
N ASP A 100 7.89 -16.05 -13.07
CA ASP A 100 8.37 -15.38 -14.29
C ASP A 100 7.24 -14.86 -15.20
N LEU A 101 6.32 -14.10 -14.61
CA LEU A 101 5.09 -13.68 -15.29
C LEU A 101 5.35 -12.65 -16.41
N GLY A 102 6.57 -12.10 -16.50
CA GLY A 102 6.94 -11.00 -17.38
C GLY A 102 6.27 -9.67 -17.03
N LEU A 103 5.74 -9.52 -15.82
CA LEU A 103 5.15 -8.27 -15.32
C LEU A 103 6.25 -7.38 -14.71
N SER A 104 6.09 -6.07 -14.85
CA SER A 104 6.89 -5.10 -14.11
C SER A 104 6.44 -5.10 -12.64
N VAL A 105 7.40 -5.28 -11.73
CA VAL A 105 7.16 -5.28 -10.29
C VAL A 105 7.86 -4.08 -9.67
N THR A 106 7.13 -3.29 -8.87
CA THR A 106 7.75 -2.24 -8.05
C THR A 106 7.41 -2.46 -6.59
N VAL A 107 8.36 -2.11 -5.71
CA VAL A 107 8.24 -2.23 -4.27
C VAL A 107 8.47 -0.86 -3.64
N GLY A 108 7.57 -0.42 -2.78
CA GLY A 108 7.70 0.79 -1.96
C GLY A 108 7.94 0.46 -0.50
N GLY A 109 8.73 1.29 0.18
CA GLY A 109 9.19 1.08 1.56
C GLY A 109 10.60 1.65 1.77
N LEU A 110 11.19 1.40 2.94
CA LEU A 110 12.54 1.86 3.24
C LEU A 110 13.58 1.17 2.33
N ILE A 111 14.34 1.95 1.56
CA ILE A 111 15.25 1.44 0.52
C ILE A 111 16.22 0.40 1.08
N LYS A 112 16.86 0.67 2.23
CA LYS A 112 17.80 -0.26 2.86
C LYS A 112 17.16 -1.61 3.18
N LYS A 113 15.90 -1.61 3.63
CA LYS A 113 15.14 -2.83 3.95
C LYS A 113 14.76 -3.58 2.69
N ILE A 114 14.28 -2.88 1.66
CA ILE A 114 13.95 -3.47 0.36
C ILE A 114 15.18 -4.13 -0.26
N HIS A 115 16.32 -3.46 -0.25
CA HIS A 115 17.59 -4.03 -0.74
C HIS A 115 17.93 -5.34 -0.04
N GLY A 116 17.87 -5.37 1.30
CA GLY A 116 18.10 -6.61 2.07
C GLY A 116 17.11 -7.73 1.72
N CYS A 117 15.84 -7.40 1.47
CA CYS A 117 14.85 -8.37 0.99
C CYS A 117 15.19 -8.90 -0.40
N CYS A 118 15.57 -8.03 -1.35
CA CYS A 118 15.96 -8.42 -2.70
C CYS A 118 17.21 -9.33 -2.70
N GLU A 119 18.23 -9.02 -1.90
CA GLU A 119 19.45 -9.83 -1.78
C GLU A 119 19.14 -11.26 -1.32
N LYS A 120 18.27 -11.43 -0.32
CA LYS A 120 17.85 -12.74 0.19
C LYS A 120 17.18 -13.63 -0.87
N VAL A 121 16.66 -13.05 -1.96
CA VAL A 121 16.03 -13.80 -3.07
C VAL A 121 16.83 -13.69 -4.38
N ASN A 122 18.08 -13.22 -4.31
CA ASN A 122 18.95 -13.01 -5.46
C ASN A 122 18.30 -12.14 -6.55
N LEU A 123 17.71 -11.02 -6.14
CA LEU A 123 17.20 -9.96 -7.02
C LEU A 123 18.03 -8.69 -6.85
N LYS A 124 18.16 -7.92 -7.92
CA LYS A 124 18.78 -6.59 -7.90
C LYS A 124 17.79 -5.56 -8.43
N PRO A 125 17.45 -4.51 -7.66
CA PRO A 125 16.64 -3.41 -8.18
C PRO A 125 17.30 -2.78 -9.41
N HIS A 126 16.55 -2.62 -10.50
CA HIS A 126 17.06 -2.01 -11.73
C HIS A 126 17.02 -0.47 -11.68
N THR A 127 16.04 0.10 -10.98
CA THR A 127 15.81 1.54 -10.83
C THR A 127 15.34 1.81 -9.41
N ILE A 128 15.78 2.95 -8.85
CA ILE A 128 15.35 3.42 -7.52
C ILE A 128 14.77 4.81 -7.69
N HIS A 129 13.56 5.01 -7.16
CA HIS A 129 12.96 6.34 -7.02
C HIS A 129 13.01 6.75 -5.55
N MET A 130 13.29 8.02 -5.29
CA MET A 130 13.31 8.60 -3.95
C MET A 130 12.44 9.83 -3.90
N SER A 131 11.64 9.95 -2.84
CA SER A 131 10.96 11.21 -2.56
C SER A 131 11.90 12.16 -1.82
N LEU A 132 12.02 13.40 -2.29
CA LEU A 132 12.82 14.44 -1.64
C LEU A 132 12.00 15.24 -0.60
N GLY A 133 10.78 14.82 -0.28
CA GLY A 133 9.92 15.55 0.65
C GLY A 133 9.05 16.63 -0.01
N VAL A 134 8.38 17.41 0.83
CA VAL A 134 7.60 18.59 0.42
C VAL A 134 8.42 19.85 0.71
N TRP A 135 8.45 20.78 -0.25
CA TRP A 135 9.22 22.02 -0.17
C TRP A 135 8.28 23.23 -0.30
N GLY A 136 8.61 24.34 0.37
CA GLY A 136 7.84 25.59 0.33
C GLY A 136 7.13 25.90 1.65
N LYS A 137 5.89 26.39 1.59
CA LYS A 137 5.08 26.82 2.75
C LYS A 137 4.51 25.63 3.54
N THR A 138 5.38 24.80 4.10
CA THR A 138 5.01 23.57 4.82
C THR A 138 4.17 23.83 6.06
N GLU A 139 4.22 25.04 6.61
CA GLU A 139 3.37 25.51 7.72
C GLU A 139 1.88 25.56 7.37
N LYS A 140 1.52 25.52 6.09
CA LYS A 140 0.13 25.44 5.62
C LYS A 140 -0.39 24.02 5.48
N LEU A 141 0.48 23.03 5.61
CA LEU A 141 0.07 21.63 5.50
C LEU A 141 -0.64 21.18 6.78
N PRO A 142 -1.46 20.12 6.70
CA PRO A 142 -1.94 19.42 7.89
C PRO A 142 -0.79 19.00 8.82
N SER A 143 -1.12 18.69 10.07
CA SER A 143 -0.14 18.18 11.03
C SER A 143 0.55 16.92 10.50
N LYS A 144 1.77 16.66 11.00
CA LYS A 144 2.57 15.53 10.56
C LYS A 144 1.81 14.20 10.66
N ASP A 145 1.13 13.94 11.78
CA ASP A 145 0.40 12.68 11.96
C ASP A 145 -0.76 12.52 10.95
N VAL A 146 -1.43 13.62 10.58
CA VAL A 146 -2.44 13.62 9.50
C VAL A 146 -1.81 13.34 8.14
N LEU A 147 -0.63 13.90 7.87
CA LEU A 147 0.13 13.63 6.65
C LEU A 147 0.62 12.18 6.58
N GLU A 148 1.03 11.57 7.69
CA GLU A 148 1.45 10.16 7.74
C GLU A 148 0.35 9.19 7.27
N ILE A 149 -0.91 9.56 7.47
CA ILE A 149 -2.09 8.80 7.02
C ILE A 149 -2.50 9.21 5.59
N SER A 150 -2.76 10.50 5.36
CA SER A 150 -3.30 10.98 4.07
C SER A 150 -2.37 10.73 2.89
N THR A 151 -1.05 10.76 3.10
CA THR A 151 -0.06 10.49 2.05
C THR A 151 0.10 9.00 1.73
N MET A 152 -0.43 8.10 2.56
CA MET A 152 -0.24 6.65 2.43
C MET A 152 -0.79 6.11 1.10
N CYS A 153 -1.99 6.55 0.69
CA CYS A 153 -2.54 6.19 -0.62
C CYS A 153 -1.79 6.84 -1.79
N GLY A 154 -1.02 7.91 -1.57
CA GLY A 154 -0.37 8.71 -2.62
C GLY A 154 -1.32 9.65 -3.37
N HIS A 155 -2.59 9.29 -3.49
CA HIS A 155 -3.64 10.09 -4.11
C HIS A 155 -4.37 11.03 -3.14
N HIS A 156 -4.06 10.98 -1.84
CA HIS A 156 -4.70 11.80 -0.81
C HIS A 156 -6.24 11.63 -0.75
N LEU A 157 -6.74 10.41 -1.02
CA LEU A 157 -8.17 10.10 -0.98
C LEU A 157 -8.77 10.07 0.44
N VAL A 158 -7.93 10.00 1.47
CA VAL A 158 -8.35 10.12 2.87
C VAL A 158 -8.21 11.59 3.27
N SER A 159 -9.33 12.28 3.48
CA SER A 159 -9.31 13.69 3.85
C SER A 159 -8.80 13.92 5.28
N ALA A 160 -8.19 15.08 5.53
CA ALA A 160 -7.75 15.48 6.85
C ALA A 160 -8.91 15.50 7.87
N ASP A 161 -10.08 16.00 7.46
CA ASP A 161 -11.27 16.09 8.32
C ASP A 161 -11.79 14.71 8.73
N LEU A 162 -11.74 13.72 7.82
CA LEU A 162 -12.10 12.35 8.16
C LEU A 162 -11.13 11.78 9.20
N ILE A 163 -9.83 11.99 9.02
CA ILE A 163 -8.80 11.54 9.97
C ILE A 163 -9.08 12.11 11.36
N VAL A 164 -9.27 13.44 11.46
CA VAL A 164 -9.56 14.12 12.73
C VAL A 164 -10.85 13.60 13.35
N SER A 165 -11.92 13.42 12.57
CA SER A 165 -13.18 12.86 13.05
C SER A 165 -13.02 11.45 13.62
N LEU A 166 -12.21 10.60 12.98
CA LEU A 166 -11.96 9.24 13.44
C LEU A 166 -11.10 9.22 14.72
N VAL A 167 -10.12 10.12 14.85
CA VAL A 167 -9.35 10.29 16.10
C VAL A 167 -10.29 10.60 17.27
N GLU A 168 -11.23 11.53 17.11
CA GLU A 168 -12.18 11.89 18.17
C GLU A 168 -13.13 10.74 18.54
N LYS A 169 -13.55 9.93 17.55
CA LYS A 169 -14.35 8.72 17.80
C LYS A 169 -13.56 7.66 18.57
N VAL A 170 -12.28 7.49 18.27
CA VAL A 170 -11.39 6.56 18.99
C VAL A 170 -11.13 7.06 20.42
N LYS A 171 -10.81 8.35 20.58
CA LYS A 171 -10.60 8.99 21.88
C LYS A 171 -11.82 8.88 22.80
N SER A 172 -13.02 9.03 22.24
CA SER A 172 -14.29 8.88 22.97
C SER A 172 -14.79 7.44 23.09
N LYS A 173 -13.98 6.44 22.69
CA LYS A 173 -14.31 5.00 22.73
C LYS A 173 -15.57 4.61 21.95
N LYS A 174 -15.98 5.43 20.97
CA LYS A 174 -17.10 5.14 20.06
C LYS A 174 -16.72 4.25 18.89
N MET A 175 -15.42 4.08 18.66
CA MET A 175 -14.82 3.29 17.59
C MET A 175 -13.45 2.80 18.04
N THR A 176 -13.04 1.63 17.60
CA THR A 176 -11.68 1.12 17.83
C THR A 176 -10.68 1.68 16.80
N PRO A 177 -9.37 1.75 17.11
CA PRO A 177 -8.37 2.14 16.11
C PRO A 177 -8.38 1.24 14.86
N GLU A 178 -8.66 -0.05 15.03
CA GLU A 178 -8.76 -1.01 13.92
C GLU A 178 -9.91 -0.65 12.97
N GLU A 179 -11.10 -0.37 13.51
CA GLU A 179 -12.26 0.07 12.73
C GLU A 179 -11.97 1.38 11.98
N ALA A 180 -11.31 2.34 12.63
CA ALA A 180 -10.91 3.59 12.00
C ALA A 180 -9.94 3.37 10.83
N GLY A 181 -8.95 2.48 11.00
CA GLY A 181 -8.02 2.09 9.94
C GLY A 181 -8.71 1.47 8.73
N LYS A 182 -9.69 0.58 8.97
CA LYS A 182 -10.51 -0.03 7.92
C LYS A 182 -11.42 1.00 7.22
N GLU A 183 -11.99 1.94 7.97
CA GLU A 183 -12.82 3.01 7.40
C GLU A 183 -12.02 3.88 6.44
N MET A 184 -10.82 4.32 6.82
CA MET A 184 -9.93 5.07 5.93
C MET A 184 -9.49 4.26 4.70
N ALA A 185 -9.28 2.95 4.87
CA ALA A 185 -8.93 2.08 3.76
C ALA A 185 -10.02 1.98 2.69
N ARG A 186 -11.30 2.17 3.04
CA ARG A 186 -12.42 2.21 2.07
C ARG A 186 -12.30 3.37 1.09
N CYS A 187 -11.71 4.50 1.51
CA CYS A 187 -11.46 5.64 0.64
C CYS A 187 -10.38 5.35 -0.42
N CYS A 188 -9.48 4.39 -0.15
CA CYS A 188 -8.46 3.97 -1.09
C CYS A 188 -9.00 2.90 -2.04
N ILE A 189 -9.42 3.34 -3.23
CA ILE A 189 -9.95 2.44 -4.25
C ILE A 189 -8.89 1.47 -4.80
N CYS A 190 -7.62 1.85 -4.85
CA CYS A 190 -6.59 1.00 -5.46
C CYS A 190 -6.00 -0.07 -4.52
N GLY A 191 -6.35 -0.05 -3.24
CA GLY A 191 -5.93 -1.07 -2.27
C GLY A 191 -4.49 -0.97 -1.76
N ILE A 192 -3.82 0.16 -2.01
CA ILE A 192 -2.43 0.36 -1.58
C ILE A 192 -2.32 0.91 -0.15
N PHE A 193 -3.40 1.41 0.44
CA PHE A 193 -3.41 1.94 1.80
C PHE A 193 -3.18 0.83 2.85
N ASN A 194 -2.37 1.10 3.87
CA ASN A 194 -2.08 0.20 4.99
C ASN A 194 -3.00 0.48 6.18
N PRO A 195 -4.14 -0.22 6.33
CA PRO A 195 -5.09 0.03 7.41
C PRO A 195 -4.47 -0.16 8.79
N ALA A 196 -3.58 -1.15 8.95
CA ALA A 196 -2.97 -1.47 10.24
C ALA A 196 -2.01 -0.36 10.70
N ARG A 197 -1.19 0.18 9.79
CA ARG A 197 -0.36 1.35 10.09
C ARG A 197 -1.23 2.57 10.45
N ALA A 198 -2.32 2.79 9.72
CA ALA A 198 -3.23 3.90 10.01
C ALA A 198 -3.88 3.76 11.40
N SER A 199 -4.25 2.54 11.81
CA SER A 199 -4.75 2.26 13.16
C SER A 199 -3.77 2.64 14.26
N GLU A 200 -2.49 2.28 14.12
CA GLU A 200 -1.42 2.62 15.08
C GLU A 200 -1.25 4.15 15.21
N ILE A 201 -1.30 4.87 14.08
CA ILE A 201 -1.17 6.33 14.07
C ILE A 201 -2.40 6.98 14.74
N ILE A 202 -3.61 6.54 14.42
CA ILE A 202 -4.85 7.05 15.04
C ILE A 202 -4.85 6.81 16.55
N GLU A 203 -4.45 5.63 17.00
CA GLU A 203 -4.36 5.30 18.43
C GLU A 203 -3.40 6.25 19.15
N LYS A 204 -2.22 6.48 18.57
CA LYS A 204 -1.25 7.45 19.09
C LYS A 204 -1.83 8.87 19.14
N MET A 205 -2.51 9.32 18.09
CA MET A 205 -3.14 10.64 18.04
C MET A 205 -4.25 10.79 19.10
N ALA A 206 -5.06 9.76 19.33
CA ALA A 206 -6.16 9.79 20.29
C ALA A 206 -5.69 9.86 21.75
N HIS A 207 -4.48 9.38 22.04
CA HIS A 207 -3.90 9.30 23.38
C HIS A 207 -2.66 10.17 23.58
N ALA A 208 -2.30 10.99 22.59
CA ALA A 208 -1.30 12.04 22.76
C ALA A 208 -1.83 13.06 23.78
N GLN A 209 -1.02 13.29 24.84
CA GLN A 209 -1.30 14.27 25.89
C GLN A 209 -1.11 15.69 25.38
#